data_AF-A0A0C1FDL1-F1
#
_entry.id   AF-A0A0C1FDL1-F1
#
_cell.length_a   1.000
_cell.length_b   1.000
_cell.length_c   1.000
_cell.angle_alpha   90.00
_cell.angle_beta   90.00
_cell.angle_gamma   90.00
#
_symmetry.space_group_name_H-M   'P 1'
#
loop_
_entity.id
_entity.type
_entity.pdbx_description
1 polymer ?
#
loop_
_entity_poly.entity_id
_entity_poly.type
_entity_poly.pdbx_seq_one_letter_code
_entity_poly.pdbx_strand_id
1 'polypeptide(L)'
;MSRSKPMPYSIFKLSHHITVIELEDYLKEYEEFVSSKISAIEIKYNEIHELKKNQKEDAEYLDFLHDNLIDENMKFGSIFTNNFRSSFMSLVIMHLEHELNKICSFHQKRNSIPFGVKDLKGNSDLDKVNIYLTQTEHLPITSLKSWSKIKDYQFVRNKFAHQKGEIALSSTSDVNKIKEICKNYKGIKIEEKHKKIQINLISPELCTESLNDIFAFLGEIISLLDNKSNTQTSSPSI
;
A
#
# COMPACT_ATOMS: atom_id res chain seq x y z
N MET A 1 -40.46 -22.37 4.84
CA MET A 1 -39.09 -22.38 4.25
C MET A 1 -38.12 -21.90 5.30
N SER A 2 -37.21 -22.76 5.74
CA SER A 2 -36.15 -22.43 6.70
C SER A 2 -35.29 -21.31 6.10
N ARG A 3 -35.31 -20.11 6.71
CA ARG A 3 -34.35 -19.05 6.37
C ARG A 3 -32.99 -19.55 6.86
N SER A 4 -32.14 -20.01 5.93
CA SER A 4 -30.74 -20.31 6.22
C SER A 4 -30.14 -19.11 6.97
N LYS A 5 -29.43 -19.37 8.08
CA LYS A 5 -28.71 -18.31 8.79
C LYS A 5 -27.85 -17.54 7.78
N PRO A 6 -27.88 -16.20 7.79
CA PRO A 6 -27.02 -15.43 6.90
C PRO A 6 -25.56 -15.80 7.17
N MET A 7 -24.79 -15.92 6.09
CA MET A 7 -23.37 -16.26 6.16
C MET A 7 -22.63 -15.28 7.10
N PRO A 8 -21.72 -15.75 7.97
CA PRO A 8 -21.01 -14.86 8.90
C PRO A 8 -20.02 -13.94 8.16
N TYR A 9 -19.72 -12.75 8.70
CA TYR A 9 -18.70 -11.89 8.08
C TYR A 9 -17.29 -12.50 8.20
N SER A 10 -17.11 -13.50 9.06
CA SER A 10 -15.87 -14.28 9.17
C SER A 10 -15.43 -14.94 7.86
N ILE A 11 -16.31 -15.13 6.86
CA ILE A 11 -15.90 -15.61 5.54
C ILE A 11 -14.91 -14.65 4.85
N PHE A 12 -15.05 -13.35 5.09
CA PHE A 12 -14.12 -12.34 4.57
C PHE A 12 -12.76 -12.44 5.24
N LYS A 13 -12.68 -12.88 6.50
CA LYS A 13 -11.39 -13.02 7.21
C LYS A 13 -10.47 -14.01 6.50
N LEU A 14 -11.00 -15.16 6.07
CA LEU A 14 -10.19 -16.18 5.39
C LEU A 14 -9.73 -15.69 4.01
N SER A 15 -10.65 -15.20 3.18
CA SER A 15 -10.30 -14.68 1.84
C SER A 15 -9.28 -13.55 1.93
N HIS A 16 -9.47 -12.65 2.88
CA HIS A 16 -8.58 -11.52 3.07
C HIS A 16 -7.19 -11.95 3.57
N HIS A 17 -7.14 -12.90 4.50
CA HIS A 17 -5.87 -13.45 5.01
C HIS A 17 -5.05 -14.12 3.92
N ILE A 18 -5.68 -14.91 3.05
CA ILE A 18 -5.00 -15.55 1.91
C ILE A 18 -4.38 -14.47 1.00
N THR A 19 -5.14 -13.45 0.60
CA THR A 19 -4.61 -12.40 -0.27
C THR A 19 -3.48 -11.61 0.38
N VAL A 20 -3.50 -11.40 1.70
CA VAL A 20 -2.39 -10.73 2.39
C VAL A 20 -1.13 -11.57 2.33
N ILE A 21 -1.21 -12.88 2.59
CA ILE A 21 -0.06 -13.79 2.45
C ILE A 21 0.51 -13.72 1.02
N GLU A 22 -0.36 -13.79 0.00
CA GLU A 22 0.06 -13.71 -1.41
C GLU A 22 0.79 -12.38 -1.73
N LEU A 23 0.30 -11.26 -1.17
CA LEU A 23 0.94 -9.95 -1.34
C LEU A 23 2.25 -9.81 -0.55
N GLU A 24 2.34 -10.40 0.64
CA GLU A 24 3.56 -10.46 1.43
C GLU A 24 4.65 -11.26 0.71
N ASP A 25 4.29 -12.44 0.21
CA ASP A 25 5.19 -13.29 -0.57
C ASP A 25 5.64 -12.56 -1.85
N TYR A 26 4.72 -11.90 -2.55
CA TYR A 26 5.08 -11.13 -3.75
C TYR A 26 6.07 -9.99 -3.47
N LEU A 27 5.86 -9.23 -2.39
CA LEU A 27 6.80 -8.19 -1.95
C LEU A 27 8.16 -8.81 -1.63
N LYS A 28 8.16 -9.89 -0.85
CA LYS A 28 9.38 -10.56 -0.40
C LYS A 28 10.20 -11.12 -1.57
N GLU A 29 9.57 -11.87 -2.47
CA GLU A 29 10.24 -12.47 -3.63
C GLU A 29 10.87 -11.40 -4.52
N TYR A 30 10.19 -10.27 -4.73
CA TYR A 30 10.74 -9.18 -5.52
C TYR A 30 11.93 -8.50 -4.82
N GLU A 31 11.83 -8.24 -3.51
CA GLU A 31 12.93 -7.62 -2.74
C GLU A 31 14.16 -8.53 -2.67
N GLU A 32 13.97 -9.84 -2.51
CA GLU A 32 15.04 -10.84 -2.58
C GLU A 32 15.68 -10.87 -3.98
N PHE A 33 14.86 -10.83 -5.04
CA PHE A 33 15.34 -10.76 -6.41
C PHE A 33 16.21 -9.52 -6.64
N VAL A 34 15.74 -8.33 -6.29
CA VAL A 34 16.49 -7.08 -6.44
C VAL A 34 17.77 -7.11 -5.59
N SER A 35 17.68 -7.55 -4.34
CA SER A 35 18.84 -7.64 -3.44
C SER A 35 19.92 -8.53 -4.04
N SER A 36 19.54 -9.69 -4.62
CA SER A 36 20.47 -10.59 -5.30
C SER A 36 21.15 -9.93 -6.51
N LYS A 37 20.44 -9.08 -7.26
CA LYS A 37 21.00 -8.33 -8.40
C LYS A 37 22.01 -7.28 -7.93
N ILE A 38 21.67 -6.52 -6.89
CA ILE A 38 22.57 -5.50 -6.34
C ILE A 38 23.85 -6.15 -5.80
N SER A 39 23.74 -7.24 -5.05
CA SER A 39 24.91 -7.99 -4.55
C SER A 39 25.78 -8.54 -5.68
N ALA A 40 25.18 -9.07 -6.76
CA ALA A 40 25.94 -9.53 -7.92
C ALA A 40 26.68 -8.39 -8.64
N ILE A 41 26.07 -7.20 -8.71
CA ILE A 41 26.70 -6.00 -9.28
C ILE A 41 27.89 -5.56 -8.41
N GLU A 42 27.73 -5.54 -7.09
CA GLU A 42 28.78 -5.17 -6.14
C GLU A 42 30.00 -6.11 -6.23
N ILE A 43 29.77 -7.42 -6.37
CA ILE A 43 30.84 -8.41 -6.57
C ILE A 43 31.64 -8.08 -7.85
N LYS A 44 30.95 -7.89 -8.99
CA LYS A 44 31.60 -7.55 -10.26
C LYS A 44 32.34 -6.22 -10.20
N TYR A 45 31.79 -5.25 -9.49
CA TYR A 45 32.43 -3.94 -9.30
C TYR A 45 33.78 -4.09 -8.60
N ASN A 46 33.84 -4.90 -7.54
CA ASN A 46 35.07 -5.18 -6.81
C ASN A 46 36.08 -5.98 -7.66
N GLU A 47 35.62 -6.93 -8.48
CA GLU A 47 36.48 -7.66 -9.42
C GLU A 47 37.15 -6.71 -10.43
N ILE A 48 36.37 -5.82 -11.06
CA ILE A 48 36.90 -4.81 -12.00
C ILE A 48 37.91 -3.89 -11.31
N HIS A 49 37.60 -3.44 -10.08
CA HIS A 49 38.51 -2.60 -9.31
C HIS A 49 39.87 -3.28 -9.07
N GLU A 50 39.88 -4.56 -8.71
CA GLU A 50 41.12 -5.32 -8.53
C GLU A 50 41.86 -5.59 -9.85
N LEU A 51 41.16 -5.78 -10.97
CA LEU A 51 41.78 -5.89 -12.30
C LEU A 51 42.47 -4.59 -12.71
N LYS A 52 41.82 -3.44 -12.50
CA LYS A 52 42.40 -2.10 -12.76
C LYS A 52 43.65 -1.88 -11.92
N LYS A 53 43.59 -2.16 -10.62
CA LYS A 53 44.70 -2.00 -9.68
C LYS A 53 45.93 -2.82 -10.09
N ASN A 54 45.71 -4.03 -10.60
CA ASN A 54 46.79 -4.93 -11.00
C ASN A 54 47.26 -4.73 -12.46
N GLN A 55 46.71 -3.74 -13.20
CA GLN A 55 47.01 -3.48 -14.62
C GLN A 55 46.91 -4.75 -15.49
N LYS A 56 45.96 -5.65 -15.17
CA LYS A 56 45.88 -6.97 -15.79
C LYS A 56 45.17 -6.98 -17.14
N GLU A 57 44.43 -5.93 -17.48
CA GLU A 57 43.63 -5.83 -18.70
C GLU A 57 43.65 -4.40 -19.26
N ASP A 58 43.06 -4.23 -20.45
CA ASP A 58 42.89 -2.94 -21.10
C ASP A 58 42.05 -1.98 -20.24
N ALA A 59 42.61 -0.83 -19.90
CA ALA A 59 41.98 0.16 -19.05
C ALA A 59 40.68 0.71 -19.66
N GLU A 60 40.63 0.92 -20.98
CA GLU A 60 39.44 1.47 -21.65
C GLU A 60 38.27 0.48 -21.62
N TYR A 61 38.58 -0.82 -21.79
CA TYR A 61 37.59 -1.88 -21.64
C TYR A 61 37.05 -1.99 -20.20
N LEU A 62 37.94 -1.90 -19.20
CA LEU A 62 37.55 -1.94 -17.79
C LEU A 62 36.75 -0.70 -17.36
N ASP A 63 37.01 0.47 -17.94
CA ASP A 63 36.20 1.68 -17.74
C ASP A 63 34.80 1.49 -18.33
N PHE A 64 34.68 0.99 -19.56
CA PHE A 64 33.39 0.67 -20.16
C PHE A 64 32.55 -0.30 -19.31
N LEU A 65 33.15 -1.37 -18.78
CA LEU A 65 32.43 -2.31 -17.91
C LEU A 65 32.00 -1.66 -16.59
N HIS A 66 32.83 -0.79 -16.02
CA HIS A 66 32.52 -0.06 -14.79
C HIS A 66 31.31 0.87 -14.96
N ASP A 67 31.26 1.64 -16.05
CA ASP A 67 30.13 2.51 -16.38
C ASP A 67 28.83 1.71 -16.54
N ASN A 68 28.88 0.56 -17.22
CA ASN A 68 27.71 -0.31 -17.36
C ASN A 68 27.19 -0.83 -16.00
N LEU A 69 28.09 -1.13 -15.05
CA LEU A 69 27.69 -1.55 -13.71
C LEU A 69 27.06 -0.41 -12.90
N ILE A 70 27.51 0.83 -13.09
CA ILE A 70 26.88 2.01 -12.48
C ILE A 70 25.43 2.13 -12.96
N ASP A 71 25.20 2.00 -14.27
CA ASP A 71 23.87 2.05 -14.87
C ASP A 71 22.97 0.91 -14.37
N GLU A 72 23.49 -0.32 -14.30
CA GLU A 72 22.77 -1.46 -13.72
C GLU A 72 22.42 -1.23 -12.24
N ASN A 73 23.35 -0.69 -11.46
CA ASN A 73 23.12 -0.38 -10.06
C ASN A 73 22.04 0.71 -9.89
N MET A 74 22.07 1.76 -10.72
CA MET A 74 21.02 2.80 -10.70
C MET A 74 19.65 2.19 -11.06
N LYS A 75 19.63 1.31 -12.06
CA LYS A 75 18.41 0.64 -12.52
C LYS A 75 17.79 -0.23 -11.44
N PHE A 76 18.55 -1.14 -10.82
CA PHE A 76 18.04 -2.05 -9.79
C PHE A 76 17.94 -1.37 -8.41
N GLY A 77 18.97 -0.66 -7.98
CA GLY A 77 19.05 -0.02 -6.66
C GLY A 77 18.12 1.18 -6.47
N SER A 78 17.63 1.79 -7.55
CA SER A 78 16.74 2.95 -7.45
C SER A 78 15.49 2.83 -8.33
N ILE A 79 15.65 2.79 -9.66
CA ILE A 79 14.52 2.98 -10.58
C ILE A 79 13.49 1.85 -10.46
N PHE A 80 13.93 0.60 -10.62
CA PHE A 80 13.05 -0.57 -10.62
C PHE A 80 12.43 -0.79 -9.25
N THR A 81 13.22 -0.59 -8.20
CA THR A 81 12.77 -0.77 -6.83
C THR A 81 11.72 0.27 -6.44
N ASN A 82 11.93 1.55 -6.76
CA ASN A 82 10.96 2.60 -6.48
C ASN A 82 9.66 2.42 -7.29
N ASN A 83 9.77 2.02 -8.57
CA ASN A 83 8.62 1.75 -9.43
C ASN A 83 7.81 0.56 -8.93
N PHE A 84 8.48 -0.52 -8.52
CA PHE A 84 7.83 -1.68 -7.95
C PHE A 84 7.09 -1.32 -6.66
N ARG A 85 7.77 -0.71 -5.69
CA ARG A 85 7.16 -0.36 -4.39
C ARG A 85 5.97 0.58 -4.55
N SER A 86 6.04 1.55 -5.45
CA SER A 86 4.91 2.45 -5.72
C SER A 86 3.73 1.75 -6.40
N SER A 87 4.02 0.78 -7.29
CA SER A 87 3.00 -0.08 -7.89
C SER A 87 2.38 -1.01 -6.86
N PHE A 88 3.18 -1.56 -5.95
CA PHE A 88 2.73 -2.38 -4.84
C PHE A 88 1.81 -1.60 -3.89
N MET A 89 2.18 -0.38 -3.48
CA MET A 89 1.29 0.51 -2.71
C MET A 89 -0.05 0.73 -3.41
N SER A 90 -0.05 0.83 -4.75
CA SER A 90 -1.28 0.95 -5.53
C SER A 90 -2.13 -0.31 -5.46
N LEU A 91 -1.51 -1.49 -5.56
CA LEU A 91 -2.16 -2.78 -5.42
C LEU A 91 -2.79 -2.96 -4.04
N VAL A 92 -2.07 -2.61 -2.97
CA VAL A 92 -2.57 -2.72 -1.58
C VAL A 92 -3.77 -1.78 -1.35
N ILE A 93 -3.71 -0.53 -1.82
CA ILE A 93 -4.85 0.40 -1.68
C ILE A 93 -6.05 -0.03 -2.53
N MET A 94 -5.82 -0.55 -3.74
CA MET A 94 -6.89 -1.09 -4.57
C MET A 94 -7.57 -2.30 -3.90
N HIS A 95 -6.78 -3.18 -3.27
CA HIS A 95 -7.30 -4.31 -2.49
C HIS A 95 -8.19 -3.83 -1.33
N LEU A 96 -7.75 -2.82 -0.57
CA LEU A 96 -8.56 -2.20 0.49
C LEU A 96 -9.91 -1.70 -0.04
N GLU A 97 -9.88 -0.91 -1.11
CA GLU A 97 -11.10 -0.33 -1.71
C GLU A 97 -12.06 -1.44 -2.19
N HIS A 98 -11.52 -2.49 -2.81
CA HIS A 98 -12.30 -3.63 -3.28
C HIS A 98 -12.94 -4.44 -2.16
N GLU A 99 -12.16 -4.79 -1.12
CA GLU A 99 -12.67 -5.58 -0.01
C GLU A 99 -13.69 -4.81 0.82
N LEU A 100 -13.49 -3.50 1.05
CA LEU A 100 -14.51 -2.67 1.70
C LEU A 100 -15.82 -2.63 0.89
N ASN A 101 -15.73 -2.49 -0.43
CA ASN A 101 -16.90 -2.53 -1.30
C ASN A 101 -17.63 -3.88 -1.23
N LYS A 102 -16.90 -5.00 -1.21
CA LYS A 102 -17.47 -6.34 -1.03
C LYS A 102 -18.15 -6.48 0.32
N ILE A 103 -17.49 -6.09 1.40
CA ILE A 103 -18.02 -6.16 2.77
C ILE A 103 -19.31 -5.34 2.87
N CYS A 104 -19.31 -4.10 2.36
CA CYS A 104 -20.48 -3.23 2.38
C CYS A 104 -21.63 -3.77 1.50
N SER A 105 -21.31 -4.33 0.33
CA SER A 105 -22.31 -4.96 -0.56
C SER A 105 -22.93 -6.20 0.08
N PHE A 106 -22.12 -6.99 0.79
CA PHE A 106 -22.61 -8.13 1.56
C PHE A 106 -23.48 -7.68 2.73
N HIS A 107 -23.05 -6.65 3.46
CA HIS A 107 -23.82 -6.02 4.53
C HIS A 107 -25.19 -5.53 4.03
N GLN A 108 -25.22 -4.86 2.88
CA GLN A 108 -26.44 -4.37 2.26
C GLN A 108 -27.44 -5.51 2.02
N LYS A 109 -26.98 -6.58 1.36
CA LYS A 109 -27.81 -7.74 1.03
C LYS A 109 -28.29 -8.48 2.28
N ARG A 110 -27.38 -8.68 3.25
CA ARG A 110 -27.66 -9.40 4.50
C ARG A 110 -28.73 -8.68 5.33
N ASN A 111 -28.66 -7.36 5.41
CA ASN A 111 -29.55 -6.54 6.23
C ASN A 111 -30.71 -5.91 5.43
N SER A 112 -30.89 -6.29 4.16
CA SER A 112 -31.92 -5.74 3.26
C SER A 112 -31.95 -4.20 3.22
N ILE A 113 -30.76 -3.58 3.22
CA ILE A 113 -30.62 -2.12 3.20
C ILE A 113 -30.94 -1.61 1.78
N PRO A 114 -31.80 -0.60 1.62
CA PRO A 114 -32.35 -0.21 0.33
C PRO A 114 -31.36 0.50 -0.60
N PHE A 115 -30.21 0.94 -0.09
CA PHE A 115 -29.15 1.61 -0.86
C PHE A 115 -27.80 0.97 -0.57
N GLY A 116 -26.87 1.06 -1.52
CA GLY A 116 -25.51 0.58 -1.40
C GLY A 116 -24.48 1.69 -1.56
N VAL A 117 -23.20 1.33 -1.43
CA VAL A 117 -22.07 2.26 -1.57
C VAL A 117 -22.10 2.99 -2.93
N LYS A 118 -22.53 2.30 -3.99
CA LYS A 118 -22.60 2.85 -5.35
C LYS A 118 -23.66 3.95 -5.53
N ASP A 119 -24.68 3.97 -4.67
CA ASP A 119 -25.76 4.96 -4.72
C ASP A 119 -25.36 6.28 -4.03
N LEU A 120 -24.24 6.28 -3.32
CA LEU A 120 -23.77 7.43 -2.54
C LEU A 120 -22.88 8.36 -3.38
N LYS A 121 -23.08 9.67 -3.19
CA LYS A 121 -22.18 10.70 -3.71
C LYS A 121 -20.93 10.80 -2.82
N GLY A 122 -19.76 10.93 -3.43
CA GLY A 122 -18.49 11.06 -2.72
C GLY A 122 -17.32 11.24 -3.69
N ASN A 123 -16.20 11.77 -3.19
CA ASN A 123 -15.00 12.07 -3.98
C ASN A 123 -14.12 10.85 -4.23
N SER A 124 -14.21 9.83 -3.36
CA SER A 124 -13.51 8.56 -3.50
C SER A 124 -14.37 7.39 -3.01
N ASP A 125 -14.02 6.16 -3.38
CA ASP A 125 -14.73 4.97 -2.92
C ASP A 125 -14.64 4.79 -1.40
N LEU A 126 -13.50 5.15 -0.79
CA LEU A 126 -13.37 5.16 0.67
C LEU A 126 -14.30 6.18 1.35
N ASP A 127 -14.50 7.35 0.75
CA ASP A 127 -15.45 8.34 1.29
C ASP A 127 -16.89 7.82 1.23
N LYS A 128 -17.26 7.14 0.13
CA LYS A 128 -18.58 6.52 -0.01
C LYS A 128 -18.78 5.39 1.00
N VAL A 129 -17.75 4.57 1.23
CA VAL A 129 -17.77 3.52 2.27
C VAL A 129 -17.95 4.14 3.66
N ASN A 130 -17.24 5.23 3.98
CA ASN A 130 -17.41 5.93 5.25
C ASN A 130 -18.85 6.42 5.43
N ILE A 131 -19.42 7.07 4.40
CA ILE A 131 -20.81 7.55 4.42
C ILE A 131 -21.77 6.38 4.64
N TYR A 132 -21.59 5.28 3.89
CA TYR A 132 -22.43 4.09 4.01
C TYR A 132 -22.41 3.55 5.44
N LEU A 133 -21.24 3.25 6.00
CA LEU A 133 -21.12 2.66 7.35
C LEU A 133 -21.57 3.63 8.46
N THR A 134 -21.40 4.94 8.26
CA THR A 134 -21.95 5.95 9.17
C THR A 134 -23.48 5.93 9.18
N GLN A 135 -24.10 5.82 8.00
CA GLN A 135 -25.55 5.85 7.86
C GLN A 135 -26.22 4.56 8.30
N THR A 136 -25.63 3.41 7.97
CA THR A 136 -26.26 2.10 8.22
C THR A 136 -25.95 1.58 9.62
N GLU A 137 -24.74 1.82 10.12
CA GLU A 137 -24.25 1.21 11.36
C GLU A 137 -23.88 2.25 12.42
N HIS A 138 -23.99 3.55 12.16
CA HIS A 138 -23.42 4.59 13.03
C HIS A 138 -21.93 4.34 13.32
N LEU A 139 -21.22 3.81 12.32
CA LEU A 139 -19.79 3.53 12.37
C LEU A 139 -19.06 4.41 11.36
N PRO A 140 -18.70 5.66 11.73
CA PRO A 140 -17.82 6.46 10.89
C PRO A 140 -16.42 5.85 10.91
N ILE A 141 -15.95 5.29 9.79
CA ILE A 141 -14.60 4.71 9.72
C ILE A 141 -13.52 5.74 10.00
N THR A 142 -13.83 7.03 9.83
CA THR A 142 -12.97 8.16 10.20
C THR A 142 -12.68 8.24 11.70
N SER A 143 -13.48 7.60 12.56
CA SER A 143 -13.21 7.55 14.00
C SER A 143 -12.23 6.44 14.39
N LEU A 144 -11.90 5.53 13.47
CA LEU A 144 -10.96 4.45 13.73
C LEU A 144 -9.54 5.02 13.80
N LYS A 145 -8.76 4.58 14.80
CA LYS A 145 -7.39 5.08 15.02
C LYS A 145 -6.48 4.83 13.83
N SER A 146 -6.71 3.74 13.13
CA SER A 146 -6.01 3.28 11.93
C SER A 146 -6.30 4.15 10.69
N TRP A 147 -7.40 4.92 10.69
CA TRP A 147 -7.82 5.69 9.52
C TRP A 147 -6.81 6.73 9.05
N SER A 148 -6.15 7.43 9.97
CA SER A 148 -5.13 8.44 9.61
C SER A 148 -4.00 7.80 8.80
N LYS A 149 -3.54 6.61 9.18
CA LYS A 149 -2.54 5.85 8.44
C LYS A 149 -3.01 5.46 7.04
N ILE A 150 -4.25 4.96 6.92
CA ILE A 150 -4.84 4.64 5.61
C ILE A 150 -4.83 5.86 4.68
N LYS A 151 -5.14 7.05 5.21
CA LYS A 151 -5.09 8.30 4.44
C LYS A 151 -3.67 8.72 4.07
N ASP A 152 -2.68 8.46 4.92
CA ASP A 152 -1.27 8.69 4.59
C ASP A 152 -0.81 7.78 3.44
N TYR A 153 -1.12 6.49 3.50
CA TYR A 153 -0.81 5.55 2.41
C TYR A 153 -1.51 5.94 1.10
N GLN A 154 -2.79 6.30 1.16
CA GLN A 154 -3.54 6.77 0.00
C GLN A 154 -2.92 8.06 -0.56
N PHE A 155 -2.46 8.98 0.29
CA PHE A 155 -1.77 10.20 -0.14
C PHE A 155 -0.50 9.87 -0.92
N VAL A 156 0.38 9.02 -0.37
CA VAL A 156 1.62 8.60 -1.05
C VAL A 156 1.31 7.92 -2.38
N ARG A 157 0.37 6.97 -2.38
CA ARG A 157 -0.09 6.27 -3.60
C ARG A 157 -0.58 7.26 -4.66
N ASN A 158 -1.39 8.23 -4.29
CA ASN A 158 -1.94 9.22 -5.22
C ASN A 158 -0.85 10.09 -5.84
N LYS A 159 0.21 10.43 -5.09
CA LYS A 159 1.36 11.16 -5.63
C LYS A 159 2.10 10.35 -6.69
N PHE A 160 2.28 9.04 -6.49
CA PHE A 160 2.85 8.19 -7.53
C PHE A 160 1.93 8.05 -8.74
N ALA A 161 0.66 7.73 -8.52
CA ALA A 161 -0.30 7.45 -9.60
C ALA A 161 -0.57 8.67 -10.50
N HIS A 162 -0.62 9.88 -9.95
CA HIS A 162 -1.02 11.08 -10.69
C HIS A 162 0.13 12.06 -10.96
N GLN A 163 1.20 12.01 -10.18
CA GLN A 163 2.26 13.01 -10.19
C GLN A 163 3.66 12.39 -10.27
N LYS A 164 3.77 11.09 -10.58
CA LYS A 164 5.06 10.36 -10.66
C LYS A 164 5.92 10.49 -9.40
N GLY A 165 5.28 10.68 -8.24
CA GLY A 165 5.95 10.89 -6.96
C GLY A 165 6.51 12.31 -6.78
N GLU A 166 6.12 13.26 -7.63
CA GLU A 166 6.55 14.67 -7.53
C GLU A 166 5.51 15.53 -6.80
N ILE A 167 5.97 16.46 -5.97
CA ILE A 167 5.15 17.49 -5.33
C ILE A 167 5.74 18.86 -5.67
N ALA A 168 4.93 19.76 -6.23
CA ALA A 168 5.36 21.15 -6.45
C ALA A 168 5.57 21.87 -5.11
N LEU A 169 6.68 22.59 -4.95
CA LEU A 169 6.98 23.35 -3.72
C LEU A 169 5.95 24.47 -3.45
N SER A 170 5.21 24.90 -4.48
CA SER A 170 4.09 25.82 -4.33
C SER A 170 2.87 25.20 -3.62
N SER A 171 2.77 23.87 -3.54
CA SER A 171 1.69 23.17 -2.84
C SER A 171 2.05 22.99 -1.36
N THR A 172 1.95 24.07 -0.58
CA THR A 172 2.38 24.07 0.84
C THR A 172 1.71 22.97 1.68
N SER A 173 0.44 22.67 1.42
CA SER A 173 -0.28 21.59 2.12
C SER A 173 0.32 20.22 1.85
N ASP A 174 0.60 19.91 0.59
CA ASP A 174 1.16 18.61 0.20
C ASP A 174 2.60 18.46 0.69
N VAL A 175 3.38 19.54 0.63
CA VAL A 175 4.77 19.60 1.14
C VAL A 175 4.78 19.31 2.64
N ASN A 176 3.91 19.96 3.41
CA ASN A 176 3.83 19.72 4.85
C ASN A 176 3.38 18.28 5.13
N LYS A 177 2.39 17.78 4.36
CA LYS A 177 1.87 16.43 4.54
C LYS A 177 2.94 15.36 4.27
N ILE A 178 3.70 15.46 3.17
CA ILE A 178 4.75 14.48 2.88
C ILE A 178 5.89 14.56 3.90
N LYS A 179 6.23 15.76 4.39
CA LYS A 179 7.24 15.94 5.45
C LYS A 179 6.80 15.30 6.77
N GLU A 180 5.51 15.34 7.10
CA GLU A 180 4.94 14.62 8.24
C GLU A 180 5.02 13.11 8.04
N ILE A 181 4.59 12.60 6.88
CA ILE A 181 4.67 11.17 6.54
C ILE A 181 6.11 10.66 6.63
N CYS A 182 7.10 11.38 6.08
CA CYS A 182 8.50 10.98 6.19
C CYS A 182 9.06 10.95 7.62
N LYS A 183 8.43 11.62 8.59
CA LYS A 183 8.81 11.53 10.00
C LYS A 183 8.19 10.31 10.68
N ASN A 184 6.98 9.94 10.26
CA ASN A 184 6.18 8.90 10.91
C ASN A 184 6.48 7.50 10.37
N TYR A 185 6.91 7.38 9.11
CA TYR A 185 7.11 6.08 8.46
C TYR A 185 8.55 5.88 8.00
N LYS A 186 8.99 4.62 8.05
CA LYS A 186 10.26 4.17 7.48
C LYS A 186 10.11 3.81 6.00
N GLY A 187 11.23 3.67 5.31
CA GLY A 187 11.26 3.28 3.89
C GLY A 187 10.80 4.32 2.89
N ILE A 188 10.60 5.56 3.34
CA ILE A 188 10.30 6.71 2.48
C ILE A 188 11.30 7.83 2.73
N LYS A 189 11.77 8.45 1.66
CA LYS A 189 12.59 9.67 1.69
C LYS A 189 12.06 10.68 0.69
N ILE A 190 12.33 11.94 0.97
CA ILE A 190 12.09 13.05 0.04
C ILE A 190 13.40 13.72 -0.34
N GLU A 191 13.48 14.17 -1.58
CA GLU A 191 14.59 14.94 -2.10
C GLU A 191 14.04 16.20 -2.76
N GLU A 192 14.52 17.37 -2.34
CA GLU A 192 14.16 18.64 -2.97
C GLU A 192 15.02 18.84 -4.23
N LYS A 193 14.37 18.88 -5.41
CA LYS A 193 15.02 19.15 -6.71
C LYS A 193 14.32 20.32 -7.40
N HIS A 194 15.07 21.38 -7.65
CA HIS A 194 14.54 22.61 -8.25
C HIS A 194 13.32 23.13 -7.48
N LYS A 195 12.16 23.23 -8.14
CA LYS A 195 10.88 23.72 -7.58
C LYS A 195 9.94 22.59 -7.13
N LYS A 196 10.47 21.38 -6.91
CA LYS A 196 9.70 20.18 -6.60
C LYS A 196 10.36 19.34 -5.50
N ILE A 197 9.55 18.55 -4.81
CA ILE A 197 9.98 17.42 -3.97
C ILE A 197 9.77 16.14 -4.77
N GLN A 198 10.79 15.29 -4.83
CA GLN A 198 10.69 13.91 -5.30
C GLN A 198 10.52 12.97 -4.11
N ILE A 199 9.51 12.10 -4.16
CA ILE A 199 9.31 11.00 -3.22
C ILE A 199 10.06 9.77 -3.72
N ASN A 200 10.80 9.11 -2.83
CA ASN A 200 11.51 7.87 -3.08
C ASN A 200 11.18 6.83 -2.01
N LEU A 201 10.71 5.66 -2.43
CA LEU A 201 10.47 4.50 -1.58
C LEU A 201 11.76 3.67 -1.50
N ILE A 202 12.57 3.95 -0.49
CA ILE A 202 13.96 3.49 -0.39
C ILE A 202 14.13 2.13 0.27
N SER A 203 13.13 1.62 0.97
CA SER A 203 13.14 0.28 1.54
C SER A 203 11.70 -0.29 1.65
N PRO A 204 11.49 -1.62 1.80
CA PRO A 204 10.16 -2.23 1.71
C PRO A 204 9.23 -1.93 2.91
N GLU A 205 9.75 -1.32 3.97
CA GLU A 205 9.06 -1.13 5.25
C GLU A 205 7.73 -0.39 5.10
N LEU A 206 7.65 0.66 4.27
CA LEU A 206 6.37 1.35 4.05
C LEU A 206 5.34 0.42 3.38
N CYS A 207 5.79 -0.43 2.44
CA CYS A 207 4.93 -1.39 1.75
C CYS A 207 4.42 -2.43 2.75
N THR A 208 5.31 -3.02 3.55
CA THR A 208 4.98 -3.99 4.60
C THR A 208 4.06 -3.39 5.66
N GLU A 209 4.35 -2.18 6.16
CA GLU A 209 3.51 -1.51 7.16
C GLU A 209 2.12 -1.21 6.57
N SER A 210 2.06 -0.71 5.33
CA SER A 210 0.78 -0.42 4.68
C SER A 210 -0.11 -1.65 4.52
N LEU A 211 0.47 -2.80 4.15
CA LEU A 211 -0.24 -4.05 3.98
C LEU A 211 -0.79 -4.56 5.33
N ASN A 212 0.05 -4.53 6.37
CA ASN A 212 -0.32 -4.96 7.71
C ASN A 212 -1.41 -4.07 8.33
N ASP A 213 -1.28 -2.76 8.20
CA ASP A 213 -2.27 -1.81 8.72
C ASP A 213 -3.61 -1.94 7.97
N ILE A 214 -3.58 -2.19 6.65
CA ILE A 214 -4.78 -2.46 5.86
C ILE A 214 -5.43 -3.78 6.27
N PHE A 215 -4.62 -4.82 6.53
CA PHE A 215 -5.12 -6.09 7.04
C PHE A 215 -5.84 -5.94 8.37
N ALA A 216 -5.17 -5.26 9.32
CA ALA A 216 -5.74 -4.97 10.63
C ALA A 216 -7.01 -4.12 10.53
N PHE A 217 -7.01 -3.08 9.68
CA PHE A 217 -8.16 -2.21 9.46
C PHE A 217 -9.38 -2.98 8.94
N LEU A 218 -9.20 -3.82 7.92
CA LEU A 218 -10.29 -4.65 7.40
C LEU A 218 -10.79 -5.66 8.45
N GLY A 219 -9.87 -6.26 9.21
CA GLY A 219 -10.21 -7.14 10.33
C GLY A 219 -11.03 -6.46 11.44
N GLU A 220 -10.70 -5.21 11.75
CA GLU A 220 -11.44 -4.36 12.70
C GLU A 220 -12.87 -4.09 12.20
N ILE A 221 -13.03 -3.65 10.94
CA ILE A 221 -14.33 -3.42 10.32
C ILE A 221 -15.19 -4.69 10.33
N ILE A 222 -14.64 -5.83 9.88
CA ILE A 222 -15.36 -7.11 9.87
C ILE A 222 -15.85 -7.48 11.28
N SER A 223 -14.99 -7.32 12.28
CA SER A 223 -15.32 -7.68 13.67
C SER A 223 -16.38 -6.75 14.27
N LEU A 224 -16.36 -5.46 13.94
CA LEU A 224 -17.39 -4.50 14.36
C LEU A 224 -18.76 -4.84 13.75
N LEU A 225 -18.80 -5.23 12.47
CA LEU A 225 -20.03 -5.65 11.80
C LEU A 225 -20.55 -6.99 12.33
N ASP A 226 -19.67 -7.98 12.57
CA ASP A 226 -20.05 -9.25 13.18
C ASP A 226 -20.69 -9.05 14.57
N ASN A 227 -20.05 -8.25 15.44
CA ASN A 227 -20.52 -8.02 16.81
C ASN A 227 -21.91 -7.34 16.85
N LYS A 228 -22.16 -6.36 15.98
CA LYS A 228 -23.47 -5.70 15.88
C LYS A 228 -24.55 -6.62 15.33
N SER A 229 -24.18 -7.52 14.41
CA SER A 229 -25.14 -8.49 13.87
C SER A 229 -25.60 -9.50 14.93
N ASN A 230 -24.75 -9.83 15.91
CA ASN A 230 -25.10 -10.74 17.01
C ASN A 230 -25.99 -10.07 18.08
N THR A 231 -25.79 -8.78 18.37
CA THR A 231 -26.61 -8.05 19.36
C THR A 231 -28.03 -7.73 18.86
N GLN A 232 -28.21 -7.52 17.56
CA GLN A 232 -29.54 -7.32 16.95
C GLN A 232 -30.39 -8.61 16.91
N THR A 233 -29.78 -9.80 16.97
CA THR A 233 -30.51 -11.08 17.04
C THR A 233 -30.96 -11.49 18.45
N SER A 234 -30.60 -10.73 19.48
CA SER A 234 -30.87 -11.03 20.89
C SER A 234 -31.95 -10.15 21.56
N SER A 235 -32.72 -9.37 20.79
CA SER A 235 -33.88 -8.66 21.34
C SER A 235 -35.02 -9.65 21.66
N PRO A 236 -35.67 -9.57 22.84
CA PRO A 236 -36.72 -10.50 23.22
C PRO A 236 -37.94 -10.31 22.33
N SER A 237 -38.47 -11.40 21.82
CA SER A 237 -39.83 -11.46 21.28
C SER A 237 -40.79 -10.90 22.34
N ILE A 238 -41.44 -9.78 22.04
CA ILE A 238 -42.63 -9.32 22.75
C ILE A 238 -43.82 -10.07 22.18
#